data_AF-A0A7Y8JZ05-F1
#
_entry.id   AF-A0A7Y8JZ05-F1
#
_cell.length_a   1.000
_cell.length_b   1.000
_cell.length_c   1.000
_cell.angle_alpha   90.00
_cell.angle_beta   90.00
_cell.angle_gamma   90.00
#
_symmetry.space_group_name_H-M   'P 1'
#
loop_
_entity.id
_entity.type
_entity.pdbx_description
1 polymer ?
#
loop_
_entity_poly.entity_id
_entity_poly.type
_entity_poly.pdbx_seq_one_letter_code
_entity_poly.pdbx_strand_id
1 'polypeptide(L)'
;LRTGVVWEGLQEPSQVVWRQAQLPIQALALDPADGDIAAQLHALFDARHYRLDVTQAPLLRLVRADDPANQRIVATLLFHHMALDHSALEVVCHELQACLLGQGAALGQAVPFRNYVAQARLGIS
;
A
#
# COMPACT_ATOMS: atom_id res chain seq x y z
N LEU A 1 4.17 1.81 -7.36
CA LEU A 1 2.95 1.25 -6.75
C LEU A 1 1.69 1.32 -7.63
N ARG A 2 1.80 1.35 -8.97
CA ARG A 2 0.62 1.43 -9.87
C ARG A 2 0.28 0.09 -10.54
N THR A 3 0.77 -1.00 -9.97
CA THR A 3 0.65 -2.33 -10.58
C THR A 3 -0.62 -3.01 -10.08
N GLY A 4 -1.37 -3.63 -10.98
CA GLY A 4 -2.42 -4.62 -10.68
C GLY A 4 -2.15 -5.90 -11.47
N VAL A 5 -2.94 -6.94 -11.23
CA VAL A 5 -2.84 -8.24 -11.89
C VAL A 5 -4.15 -8.53 -12.60
N VAL A 6 -4.10 -8.76 -13.91
CA VAL A 6 -5.28 -9.08 -14.73
C VAL A 6 -5.12 -10.46 -15.35
N TRP A 7 -6.23 -11.19 -15.48
CA TRP A 7 -6.26 -12.53 -16.08
C TRP A 7 -7.51 -12.80 -16.92
N GLU A 8 -8.56 -11.98 -16.80
CA GLU A 8 -9.78 -12.15 -17.59
C GLU A 8 -9.49 -11.97 -19.09
N GLY A 9 -9.78 -13.00 -19.87
CA GLY A 9 -9.55 -13.01 -21.32
C GLY A 9 -8.09 -13.16 -21.75
N LEU A 10 -7.16 -13.45 -20.83
CA LEU A 10 -5.74 -13.67 -21.12
C LEU A 10 -5.34 -15.13 -20.96
N GLN A 11 -4.33 -15.57 -21.69
CA GLN A 11 -3.78 -16.94 -21.58
C GLN A 11 -3.05 -17.15 -20.24
N GLU A 12 -2.50 -16.09 -19.65
CA GLU A 12 -1.79 -16.13 -18.38
C GLU A 12 -2.02 -14.83 -17.57
N PRO A 13 -1.96 -14.88 -16.23
CA PRO A 13 -2.02 -13.68 -15.40
C PRO A 13 -0.88 -12.71 -15.72
N SER A 14 -1.21 -11.44 -15.91
CA SER A 14 -0.27 -10.40 -16.30
C SER A 14 -0.27 -9.23 -15.32
N GLN A 15 0.94 -8.79 -14.94
CA GLN A 15 1.10 -7.55 -14.18
C GLN A 15 0.98 -6.35 -15.13
N VAL A 16 0.04 -5.45 -14.83
CA VAL A 16 -0.22 -4.25 -15.62
C VAL A 16 0.08 -3.00 -14.81
N VAL A 17 0.83 -2.07 -15.40
CA VAL A 17 1.13 -0.78 -14.77
C VAL A 17 0.13 0.26 -15.25
N TRP A 18 -0.71 0.72 -14.34
CA TRP A 18 -1.70 1.74 -14.62
C TRP A 18 -1.03 3.10 -14.87
N ARG A 19 -1.59 3.89 -15.80
CA ARG A 19 -1.11 5.26 -16.08
C ARG A 19 -1.25 6.14 -14.84
N GLN A 20 -2.40 6.02 -14.17
CA GLN A 20 -2.71 6.69 -12.91
C GLN A 20 -3.31 5.66 -11.95
N ALA A 21 -2.89 5.71 -10.70
CA ALA A 21 -3.47 4.93 -9.62
C ALA A 21 -3.41 5.80 -8.37
N GLN A 22 -4.57 6.15 -7.82
CA GLN A 22 -4.66 6.97 -6.61
C GLN A 22 -4.76 6.05 -5.40
N LEU A 23 -4.02 6.36 -4.33
CA LEU A 23 -4.12 5.62 -3.08
C LEU A 23 -5.53 5.81 -2.49
N PRO A 24 -6.34 4.74 -2.34
CA PRO A 24 -7.62 4.85 -1.67
C PRO A 24 -7.40 5.17 -0.20
N ILE A 25 -7.96 6.29 0.25
CA ILE A 25 -7.98 6.70 1.65
C ILE A 25 -9.42 6.64 2.13
N GLN A 26 -9.69 5.81 3.13
CA GLN A 26 -11.02 5.64 3.71
C GLN A 26 -11.02 6.14 5.15
N ALA A 27 -11.85 7.13 5.43
CA ALA A 27 -12.13 7.55 6.79
C ALA A 27 -13.29 6.72 7.36
N LEU A 28 -13.12 6.20 8.57
CA LEU A 28 -14.16 5.49 9.32
C LEU A 28 -14.52 6.30 10.56
N ALA A 29 -15.81 6.38 10.83
CA ALA A 29 -16.32 6.82 12.12
C ALA A 29 -16.35 5.61 13.05
N LEU A 30 -15.45 5.58 14.03
CA LEU A 30 -15.38 4.55 15.06
C LEU A 30 -15.69 5.19 16.40
N ASP A 31 -16.40 4.47 17.27
CA ASP A 31 -16.79 4.97 18.57
C ASP A 31 -15.74 4.57 19.62
N PRO A 32 -15.07 5.52 20.31
CA PRO A 32 -14.16 5.19 21.40
C PRO A 32 -14.82 4.39 22.55
N ALA A 33 -16.16 4.42 22.66
CA ALA A 33 -16.91 3.60 23.61
C ALA A 33 -16.82 2.09 23.31
N ASP A 34 -16.59 1.71 22.05
CA ASP A 34 -16.46 0.31 21.60
C ASP A 34 -15.04 -0.26 21.80
N GLY A 35 -14.13 0.53 22.39
CA GLY A 35 -12.75 0.15 22.71
C GLY A 35 -11.69 1.00 22.01
N ASP A 36 -10.42 0.63 22.14
CA ASP A 36 -9.32 1.35 21.49
C ASP A 36 -9.48 1.37 19.96
N ILE A 37 -9.35 2.56 19.36
CA ILE A 37 -9.56 2.78 17.92
C ILE A 37 -8.61 1.94 17.06
N ALA A 38 -7.37 1.70 17.51
CA ALA A 38 -6.43 0.85 16.76
C ALA A 38 -6.85 -0.61 16.80
N ALA A 39 -7.35 -1.11 17.94
CA ALA A 39 -7.90 -2.45 18.04
C ALA A 39 -9.14 -2.64 17.15
N GLN A 40 -10.03 -1.65 17.10
CA GLN A 40 -11.20 -1.67 16.21
C GLN A 40 -10.81 -1.71 14.73
N LEU A 41 -9.89 -0.84 14.29
CA LEU A 41 -9.35 -0.86 12.93
C LEU A 41 -8.69 -2.20 12.60
N HIS A 42 -7.91 -2.75 13.53
CA HIS A 42 -7.26 -4.04 13.33
C HIS A 42 -8.28 -5.18 13.15
N ALA A 43 -9.37 -5.18 13.92
CA ALA A 43 -10.42 -6.18 13.80
C ALA A 43 -11.16 -6.11 12.45
N LEU A 44 -11.44 -4.89 11.97
CA LEU A 44 -12.13 -4.65 10.69
C LEU A 44 -11.27 -5.05 9.48
N PHE A 45 -9.95 -4.87 9.57
CA PHE A 45 -9.02 -5.09 8.47
C PHE A 45 -7.99 -6.19 8.76
N ASP A 46 -8.37 -7.18 9.57
CA ASP A 46 -7.53 -8.33 9.86
C ASP A 46 -7.19 -9.06 8.55
N ALA A 47 -5.89 -9.20 8.29
CA ALA A 47 -5.36 -9.86 7.10
C ALA A 47 -5.79 -11.33 6.97
N ARG A 48 -6.36 -11.95 8.00
CA ARG A 48 -6.95 -13.30 7.91
C ARG A 48 -8.25 -13.31 7.11
N HIS A 49 -9.03 -12.24 7.15
CA HIS A 49 -10.37 -12.19 6.55
C HIS A 49 -10.51 -11.10 5.48
N TYR A 50 -9.80 -9.98 5.62
CA TYR A 50 -9.84 -8.89 4.66
C TYR A 50 -8.89 -9.18 3.49
N ARG A 51 -9.36 -8.96 2.27
CA ARG A 51 -8.57 -9.17 1.03
C ARG A 51 -8.63 -7.92 0.17
N LEU A 52 -7.49 -7.56 -0.42
CA LEU A 52 -7.42 -6.55 -1.46
C LEU A 52 -7.72 -7.21 -2.80
N ASP A 53 -8.53 -6.56 -3.63
CA ASP A 53 -8.72 -6.96 -5.01
C ASP A 53 -7.43 -6.68 -5.80
N VAL A 54 -6.77 -7.76 -6.22
CA VAL A 54 -5.50 -7.69 -6.94
C VAL A 54 -5.63 -7.17 -8.37
N THR A 55 -6.84 -7.05 -8.91
CA THR A 55 -7.09 -6.48 -10.24
C THR A 55 -7.03 -4.96 -10.25
N GLN A 56 -7.21 -4.32 -9.09
CA GLN A 56 -7.30 -2.87 -8.96
C GLN A 56 -6.00 -2.30 -8.39
N ALA A 57 -5.31 -1.47 -9.18
CA ALA A 57 -4.18 -0.70 -8.67
C ALA A 57 -4.66 0.57 -7.94
N PRO A 58 -3.96 1.01 -6.88
CA PRO A 58 -2.81 0.36 -6.27
C PRO A 58 -3.21 -0.82 -5.38
N LEU A 59 -2.32 -1.81 -5.22
CA LEU A 59 -2.47 -2.90 -4.23
C LEU A 59 -2.19 -2.41 -2.79
N LEU A 60 -2.66 -1.20 -2.48
CA LEU A 60 -2.52 -0.51 -1.22
C LEU A 60 -3.82 0.21 -0.89
N ARG A 61 -4.12 0.33 0.40
CA ARG A 61 -5.24 1.11 0.92
C ARG A 61 -4.87 1.69 2.27
N LEU A 62 -5.19 2.96 2.49
CA LEU A 62 -5.07 3.60 3.80
C LEU A 62 -6.45 3.70 4.42
N VAL A 63 -6.63 3.13 5.60
CA VAL A 63 -7.84 3.32 6.40
C VAL A 63 -7.46 4.16 7.61
N ARG A 64 -8.29 5.13 7.96
CA ARG A 64 -8.06 6.01 9.12
C ARG A 64 -9.33 6.19 9.93
N ALA A 65 -9.14 6.42 11.22
CA ALA A 65 -10.17 6.87 12.13
C ALA A 65 -9.60 7.94 13.05
N ASP A 66 -10.41 8.93 13.37
CA ASP A 66 -10.06 9.94 14.34
C ASP A 66 -10.21 9.35 15.75
N ASP A 67 -9.29 9.69 16.65
CA ASP A 67 -9.33 9.31 18.06
C ASP A 67 -9.28 10.60 18.90
N PRO A 68 -10.43 11.28 19.09
CA PRO A 68 -10.49 12.55 19.79
C PRO A 68 -10.08 12.43 21.25
N ALA A 69 -10.32 11.28 21.88
CA ALA A 69 -9.99 11.02 23.27
C ALA A 69 -8.47 11.11 23.52
N ASN A 70 -7.67 10.66 22.55
CA ASN A 70 -6.21 10.71 22.61
C ASN A 70 -5.59 11.81 21.73
N GLN A 71 -6.41 12.70 21.15
CA GLN A 71 -5.98 13.79 20.26
C GLN A 71 -5.07 13.32 19.11
N ARG A 72 -5.39 12.16 18.52
CA ARG A 72 -4.58 11.56 17.44
C ARG A 72 -5.46 11.06 16.30
N ILE A 73 -4.83 10.76 15.17
CA ILE A 73 -5.43 10.00 14.09
C ILE A 73 -4.76 8.62 14.09
N VAL A 74 -5.57 7.57 14.05
CA VAL A 74 -5.09 6.20 13.91
C VAL A 74 -5.30 5.78 12.46
N ALA A 75 -4.26 5.22 11.83
CA ALA A 75 -4.34 4.74 10.47
C ALA A 75 -3.70 3.35 10.32
N THR A 76 -4.28 2.55 9.43
CA THR A 76 -3.71 1.26 9.02
C THR A 76 -3.46 1.30 7.51
N LEU A 77 -2.22 1.02 7.13
CA LEU A 77 -1.84 0.84 5.73
C LEU A 77 -1.97 -0.65 5.39
N LEU A 78 -2.92 -0.98 4.52
CA LEU A 78 -3.10 -2.29 3.94
C LEU A 78 -2.31 -2.35 2.64
N PHE A 79 -1.58 -3.43 2.41
CA PHE A 79 -0.87 -3.66 1.16
C PHE A 79 -0.83 -5.16 0.84
N HIS A 80 -0.78 -5.49 -0.45
CA HIS A 80 -0.60 -6.87 -0.88
C HIS A 80 0.90 -7.17 -1.04
N HIS A 81 1.37 -8.30 -0.53
CA HIS A 81 2.78 -8.73 -0.63
C HIS A 81 3.30 -8.91 -2.07
N MET A 82 2.40 -8.95 -3.06
CA MET A 82 2.78 -8.97 -4.47
C MET A 82 3.32 -7.62 -4.96
N ALA A 83 2.99 -6.52 -4.28
CA ALA A 83 3.47 -5.18 -4.63
C ALA A 83 4.64 -4.72 -3.76
N LEU A 84 4.72 -5.19 -2.52
CA LEU A 84 5.64 -4.71 -1.49
C LEU A 84 6.07 -5.85 -0.56
N ASP A 85 7.36 -5.96 -0.33
CA ASP A 85 7.93 -6.75 0.77
C ASP A 85 8.32 -5.84 1.94
N HIS A 86 8.94 -6.43 2.96
CA HIS A 86 9.36 -5.70 4.16
C HIS A 86 10.41 -4.62 3.86
N SER A 87 11.43 -4.92 3.05
CA SER A 87 12.48 -3.96 2.70
C SER A 87 11.94 -2.81 1.84
N ALA A 88 11.04 -3.11 0.90
CA ALA A 88 10.37 -2.09 0.11
C ALA A 88 9.47 -1.19 0.97
N LEU A 89 8.84 -1.74 2.02
CA LEU A 89 8.05 -0.96 2.97
C LEU A 89 8.92 0.02 3.77
N GLU A 90 10.11 -0.38 4.20
CA GLU A 90 11.05 0.52 4.88
C GLU A 90 11.42 1.72 4.01
N VAL A 91 11.70 1.49 2.72
CA VAL A 91 11.97 2.56 1.75
C VAL A 91 10.76 3.50 1.63
N VAL A 92 9.54 2.96 1.49
CA VAL A 92 8.33 3.78 1.42
C VAL A 92 8.15 4.64 2.68
N CYS A 93 8.37 4.07 3.87
CA CYS A 93 8.29 4.80 5.14
C CYS A 93 9.34 5.92 5.20
N HIS A 94 10.57 5.66 4.77
CA HIS A 94 11.64 6.65 4.73
C HIS A 94 11.32 7.80 3.76
N GLU A 95 10.88 7.48 2.54
CA GLU A 95 10.50 8.48 1.54
C GLU A 95 9.31 9.34 2.02
N LEU A 96 8.31 8.71 2.64
CA LEU A 96 7.17 9.41 3.24
C LEU A 96 7.63 10.38 4.34
N GLN A 97 8.52 9.95 5.23
CA GLN A 97 9.07 10.81 6.28
C GLN A 97 9.82 12.01 5.68
N ALA A 98 10.69 11.76 4.70
CA ALA A 98 11.41 12.84 4.02
C ALA A 98 10.45 13.82 3.35
N CYS A 99 9.38 13.34 2.71
CA CYS A 99 8.35 14.21 2.13
C CYS A 99 7.63 15.05 3.19
N LEU A 100 7.23 14.46 4.31
CA LEU A 100 6.56 15.16 5.41
C LEU A 100 7.46 16.21 6.08
N LEU A 101 8.77 16.00 6.09
CA LEU A 101 9.77 16.95 6.58
C LEU A 101 10.19 18.00 5.54
N GLY A 102 9.60 18.00 4.34
CA GLY A 102 9.96 18.91 3.24
C GLY A 102 11.29 18.60 2.56
N GLN A 103 11.86 17.41 2.83
CA GLN A 103 13.14 16.93 2.30
C GLN A 103 12.98 16.02 1.06
N GLY A 104 11.77 15.90 0.52
CA GLY A 104 11.49 15.00 -0.62
C GLY A 104 12.33 15.27 -1.87
N ALA A 105 12.81 16.49 -2.07
CA ALA A 105 13.70 16.84 -3.20
C ALA A 105 15.10 16.23 -3.09
N ALA A 106 15.52 15.76 -1.90
CA ALA A 106 16.79 15.07 -1.69
C ALA A 106 16.70 13.57 -1.99
N LEU A 107 15.50 13.04 -2.24
CA LEU A 107 15.31 11.64 -2.60
C LEU A 107 15.85 11.37 -4.02
N GLY A 108 16.56 10.25 -4.17
CA GLY A 108 17.05 9.79 -5.46
C GLY A 108 15.92 9.41 -6.42
N GLN A 109 16.25 9.22 -7.70
CA GLN A 109 15.27 8.72 -8.67
C GLN A 109 14.94 7.25 -8.40
N ALA A 110 13.66 6.94 -8.24
CA ALA A 110 13.20 5.56 -8.08
C ALA A 110 13.55 4.69 -9.30
N VAL A 111 14.22 3.56 -9.06
CA VAL A 111 14.53 2.58 -10.10
C VAL A 111 13.28 1.75 -10.43
N PRO A 112 12.81 1.71 -11.69
CA PRO A 112 11.61 0.94 -12.04
C PRO A 112 11.79 -0.57 -11.82
N PHE A 113 10.90 -1.20 -11.04
CA PHE A 113 10.92 -2.65 -10.78
C PHE A 113 10.91 -3.51 -12.05
N ARG A 114 10.33 -3.01 -13.16
CA ARG A 114 10.38 -3.69 -14.46
C ARG A 114 11.80 -4.04 -14.94
N ASN A 115 12.81 -3.28 -14.50
CA ASN A 115 14.21 -3.54 -14.84
C ASN A 115 14.69 -4.84 -14.17
N TYR A 116 14.31 -5.05 -12.91
CA TYR A 116 14.59 -6.30 -12.19
C TYR A 116 13.85 -7.49 -12.83
N VAL A 117 12.56 -7.31 -13.18
CA VAL A 117 11.80 -8.35 -13.89
C VAL A 117 12.46 -8.73 -15.21
N ALA A 118 12.98 -7.74 -15.96
CA ALA A 118 13.71 -8.00 -17.19
C ALA A 118 15.01 -8.77 -16.94
N GLN A 119 15.81 -8.39 -15.95
CA GLN A 119 17.06 -9.10 -15.57
C GLN A 119 16.78 -10.56 -15.17
N ALA A 120 15.79 -10.79 -14.31
CA ALA A 120 15.40 -12.13 -13.86
C ALA A 120 14.90 -13.00 -15.02
N ARG A 121 14.13 -12.45 -15.96
CA ARG A 121 13.66 -13.19 -17.15
C ARG A 121 14.77 -13.47 -18.17
N LEU A 122 15.78 -12.61 -18.26
CA LEU A 122 16.91 -12.76 -19.18
C LEU A 122 18.02 -13.66 -18.63
N GLY A 123 17.91 -14.14 -17.39
CA GLY A 123 18.91 -15.01 -16.76
C GLY A 123 20.23 -14.29 -16.43
N ILE A 124 20.20 -12.96 -16.33
CA ILE A 124 21.37 -12.15 -15.99
C ILE A 124 21.31 -11.90 -14.49
N SER A 125 21.97 -12.76 -13.70
CA SER A 125 22.21 -12.58 -12.26
C SER A 125 23.69 -12.33 -12.00
#